data_AF-A0A1F6XTR1-F1
#
_entry.id   AF-A0A1F6XTR1-F1
#
_cell.length_a   1.000
_cell.length_b   1.000
_cell.length_c   1.000
_cell.angle_alpha   90.00
_cell.angle_beta   90.00
_cell.angle_gamma   90.00
#
_symmetry.space_group_name_H-M   'P 1'
#
loop_
_entity.id
_entity.type
_entity.pdbx_description
1 polymer ?
#
loop_
_entity_poly.entity_id
_entity_poly.type
_entity_poly.pdbx_seq_one_letter_code
_entity_poly.pdbx_strand_id
1 'polypeptide(L)'
;MEKKEIKFPTPSKMDDLVLEFKKLSHIKHVALPEKDELMYENRPIREQVEKAFLNAPLSEQTKLWLENSVVKYIESPIILDDFEDDGPRDKFEKTLEGKKEIYDFYKSNRLRRTNISNVIRFFKELKLFEEKFKFSPDLAKTLDEIYFMVSIKFEAYEKMEIKDKLEVTRKVAKLAREICVDIIQKFSQVSL
;
A
#
# COMPACT_ATOMS: atom_id res chain seq x y z
N MET A 1 -7.03 6.11 24.59
CA MET A 1 -7.16 5.31 23.35
C MET A 1 -5.95 4.41 23.25
N GLU A 2 -6.13 3.09 23.41
CA GLU A 2 -5.04 2.13 23.22
C GLU A 2 -4.64 2.11 21.74
N LYS A 3 -3.34 2.30 21.47
CA LYS A 3 -2.77 2.12 20.13
C LYS A 3 -2.86 0.64 19.76
N LYS A 4 -3.74 0.28 18.81
CA LYS A 4 -3.65 -1.02 18.14
C LYS A 4 -2.45 -0.97 17.20
N GLU A 5 -1.28 -1.40 17.68
CA GLU A 5 -0.16 -1.76 16.79
C GLU A 5 -0.63 -2.89 15.88
N ILE A 6 -0.74 -2.60 14.58
CA ILE A 6 -0.89 -3.63 13.57
C ILE A 6 0.52 -4.11 13.27
N LYS A 7 0.95 -5.20 13.93
CA LYS A 7 2.22 -5.86 13.64
C LYS A 7 2.09 -6.62 12.33
N PHE A 8 2.96 -6.33 11.37
CA PHE A 8 3.03 -7.10 10.13
C PHE A 8 3.54 -8.52 10.42
N PRO A 9 3.02 -9.52 9.71
CA PRO A 9 3.56 -10.87 9.80
C PRO A 9 5.01 -10.90 9.33
N THR A 10 5.86 -11.64 10.03
CA THR A 10 7.24 -11.95 9.59
C THR A 10 7.20 -12.69 8.25
N PRO A 11 8.30 -12.72 7.47
CA PRO A 11 8.32 -13.42 6.17
C PRO A 11 7.79 -14.87 6.24
N SER A 12 8.18 -15.63 7.26
CA SER A 12 7.66 -17.00 7.48
C SER A 12 6.14 -17.04 7.70
N LYS A 13 5.57 -16.04 8.37
CA LYS A 13 4.12 -15.91 8.60
C LYS A 13 3.37 -15.45 7.35
N MET A 14 4.01 -14.66 6.47
CA MET A 14 3.41 -14.33 5.18
C MET A 14 3.30 -15.56 4.29
N ASP A 15 4.30 -16.44 4.29
CA ASP A 15 4.25 -17.69 3.55
C ASP A 15 3.12 -18.62 4.07
N ASP A 16 2.96 -18.71 5.39
CA ASP A 16 1.85 -19.44 6.02
C ASP A 16 0.49 -18.87 5.60
N LEU A 17 0.33 -17.53 5.63
CA LEU A 17 -0.90 -16.87 5.18
C LEU A 17 -1.17 -17.13 3.69
N VAL A 18 -0.16 -17.08 2.83
CA VAL A 18 -0.30 -17.41 1.40
C VAL A 18 -0.77 -18.85 1.21
N LEU A 19 -0.23 -19.79 1.98
CA LEU A 19 -0.66 -21.20 1.95
C LEU A 19 -2.10 -21.38 2.42
N GLU A 20 -2.53 -20.64 3.45
CA GLU A 20 -3.93 -20.64 3.90
C GLU A 20 -4.87 -20.04 2.86
N PHE A 21 -4.50 -18.92 2.23
CA PHE A 21 -5.31 -18.28 1.19
C PHE A 21 -5.49 -19.16 -0.05
N LYS A 22 -4.44 -19.87 -0.47
CA LYS A 22 -4.52 -20.81 -1.61
C LYS A 22 -5.50 -21.97 -1.37
N LYS A 23 -5.94 -22.22 -0.13
CA LYS A 23 -6.95 -23.23 0.21
C LYS A 23 -8.38 -22.68 0.17
N LEU A 24 -8.56 -21.37 0.06
CA LEU A 24 -9.89 -20.74 0.01
C LEU A 24 -10.44 -20.81 -1.42
N SER A 25 -11.68 -21.28 -1.56
CA SER A 25 -12.32 -21.59 -2.86
C SER A 25 -12.36 -20.42 -3.84
N HIS A 26 -12.44 -19.19 -3.33
CA HIS A 26 -12.60 -17.97 -4.13
C HIS A 26 -11.28 -17.30 -4.49
N ILE A 27 -10.16 -17.77 -3.96
CA ILE A 27 -8.85 -17.15 -4.16
C ILE A 27 -8.15 -17.87 -5.31
N LYS A 28 -8.04 -17.19 -6.45
CA LYS A 28 -7.38 -17.71 -7.66
C LYS A 28 -5.87 -17.59 -7.59
N HIS A 29 -5.38 -16.50 -7.01
CA HIS A 29 -3.94 -16.21 -6.97
C HIS A 29 -3.59 -15.27 -5.82
N VAL A 30 -2.40 -15.47 -5.26
CA VAL A 30 -1.78 -14.56 -4.30
C VAL A 30 -0.32 -14.38 -4.72
N ALA A 31 0.08 -13.12 -4.91
CA ALA A 31 1.48 -12.73 -5.13
C ALA A 31 1.91 -11.79 -4.01
N LEU A 32 3.04 -12.10 -3.40
CA LEU A 32 3.73 -11.20 -2.48
C LEU A 32 4.52 -10.15 -3.27
N PRO A 33 4.75 -8.96 -2.70
CA PRO A 33 5.65 -7.96 -3.29
C PRO A 33 7.05 -8.54 -3.53
N GLU A 34 7.68 -8.11 -4.62
CA GLU A 34 9.05 -8.52 -4.95
C GLU A 34 10.04 -7.85 -4.00
N LYS A 35 11.18 -8.51 -3.75
CA LYS A 35 12.16 -8.05 -2.73
C LYS A 35 12.67 -6.64 -3.03
N ASP A 36 12.93 -6.35 -4.29
CA ASP A 36 13.38 -5.06 -4.82
C ASP A 36 12.34 -3.94 -4.63
N GLU A 37 11.04 -4.25 -4.59
CA GLU A 37 10.01 -3.28 -4.20
C GLU A 37 10.13 -2.87 -2.72
N LEU A 38 10.58 -3.79 -1.87
CA LEU A 38 10.69 -3.61 -0.41
C LEU A 38 12.02 -3.05 0.07
N MET A 39 13.00 -2.89 -0.83
CA MET A 39 14.38 -2.58 -0.48
C MET A 39 14.85 -1.26 -1.12
N TYR A 40 15.61 -0.49 -0.35
CA TYR A 40 16.35 0.69 -0.81
C TYR A 40 17.77 0.60 -0.23
N GLU A 41 18.79 0.77 -1.08
CA GLU A 41 20.22 0.62 -0.71
C GLU A 41 20.52 -0.68 0.07
N ASN A 42 19.94 -1.81 -0.37
CA ASN A 42 20.07 -3.13 0.24
C ASN A 42 19.56 -3.23 1.69
N ARG A 43 18.67 -2.32 2.12
CA ARG A 43 18.00 -2.37 3.43
C ARG A 43 16.48 -2.27 3.28
N PRO A 44 15.69 -2.82 4.22
CA PRO A 44 14.24 -2.72 4.18
C PRO A 44 13.76 -1.26 4.21
N ILE A 45 12.79 -0.92 3.36
CA ILE A 45 12.23 0.43 3.31
C ILE A 45 11.55 0.79 4.64
N ARG A 46 10.76 -0.13 5.22
CA ARG A 46 10.06 0.08 6.49
C ARG A 46 10.99 0.58 7.59
N GLU A 47 12.07 -0.14 7.85
CA GLU A 47 13.03 0.21 8.90
C GLU A 47 13.71 1.56 8.63
N GLN A 48 13.97 1.89 7.37
CA GLN A 48 14.58 3.16 6.99
C GLN A 48 13.61 4.33 7.15
N VAL A 49 12.35 4.15 6.79
CA VAL A 49 11.28 5.15 6.99
C VAL A 49 11.07 5.40 8.49
N GLU A 50 10.99 4.35 9.30
CA GLU A 50 10.85 4.44 10.76
C GLU A 50 12.02 5.24 11.39
N LYS A 51 13.25 5.05 10.90
CA LYS A 51 14.41 5.86 11.29
C LYS A 51 14.30 7.30 10.83
N ALA A 52 13.92 7.53 9.57
CA ALA A 52 13.75 8.87 9.01
C ALA A 52 12.71 9.70 9.79
N PHE A 53 11.65 9.07 10.30
CA PHE A 53 10.62 9.69 11.12
C PHE A 53 11.08 10.25 12.46
N LEU A 54 12.20 9.76 12.99
CA LEU A 54 12.76 10.30 14.24
C LEU A 54 13.25 11.74 14.03
N ASN A 55 13.69 12.07 12.81
CA ASN A 55 14.24 13.38 12.47
C ASN A 55 13.30 14.23 11.60
N ALA A 56 12.27 13.63 11.01
CA ALA A 56 11.36 14.32 10.13
C ALA A 56 10.46 15.29 10.91
N PRO A 57 10.34 16.57 10.50
CA PRO A 57 9.45 17.55 11.12
C PRO A 57 7.99 17.34 10.65
N LEU A 58 7.54 16.09 10.63
CA LEU A 58 6.19 15.69 10.25
C LEU A 58 5.35 15.49 11.50
N SER A 59 4.07 15.83 11.43
CA SER A 59 3.14 15.51 12.52
C SER A 59 3.01 13.99 12.72
N GLU A 60 2.70 13.55 13.94
CA GLU A 60 2.42 12.14 14.22
C GLU A 60 1.25 11.59 13.39
N GLN A 61 0.26 12.43 13.08
CA GLN A 61 -0.85 12.07 12.20
C GLN A 61 -0.36 11.80 10.77
N THR A 62 0.56 12.62 10.25
CA THR A 62 1.18 12.45 8.93
C THR A 62 1.98 11.15 8.88
N LYS A 63 2.78 10.86 9.92
CA LYS A 63 3.58 9.62 10.02
C LYS A 63 2.68 8.38 10.01
N LEU A 64 1.65 8.35 10.86
CA LEU A 64 0.65 7.28 10.89
C LEU A 64 -0.05 7.12 9.53
N TRP A 65 -0.33 8.23 8.85
CA TRP A 65 -0.98 8.16 7.55
C TRP A 65 -0.05 7.55 6.48
N LEU A 66 1.23 7.93 6.45
CA LEU A 66 2.22 7.31 5.58
C LEU A 66 2.35 5.81 5.86
N GLU A 67 2.47 5.41 7.13
CA GLU A 67 2.58 3.99 7.50
C GLU A 67 1.39 3.17 7.02
N ASN A 68 0.18 3.66 7.30
CA ASN A 68 -1.05 2.93 7.02
C ASN A 68 -1.47 2.94 5.55
N SER A 69 -1.08 3.97 4.79
CA SER A 69 -1.51 4.13 3.40
C SER A 69 -0.40 3.84 2.39
N VAL A 70 0.83 4.23 2.67
CA VAL A 70 1.96 4.13 1.72
C VAL A 70 2.81 2.91 2.02
N VAL A 71 3.41 2.83 3.22
CA VAL A 71 4.30 1.70 3.59
C VAL A 71 3.53 0.39 3.54
N LYS A 72 2.35 0.35 4.16
CA LYS A 72 1.46 -0.82 4.12
C LYS A 72 1.11 -1.25 2.70
N TYR A 73 0.89 -0.32 1.78
CA TYR A 73 0.55 -0.65 0.39
C TYR A 73 1.71 -1.37 -0.32
N ILE A 74 2.94 -0.90 -0.13
CA ILE A 74 4.14 -1.54 -0.70
C ILE A 74 4.34 -2.94 -0.10
N GLU A 75 3.97 -3.17 1.16
CA GLU A 75 4.09 -4.51 1.77
C GLU A 75 2.91 -5.44 1.48
N SER A 76 1.84 -4.91 0.91
CA SER A 76 0.61 -5.66 0.71
C SER A 76 0.69 -6.62 -0.47
N PRO A 77 0.00 -7.78 -0.40
CA PRO A 77 -0.07 -8.72 -1.50
C PRO A 77 -0.98 -8.23 -2.64
N ILE A 78 -0.83 -8.85 -3.80
CA ILE A 78 -1.85 -8.88 -4.85
C ILE A 78 -2.66 -10.16 -4.65
N ILE A 79 -3.97 -10.03 -4.42
CA ILE A 79 -4.88 -11.17 -4.28
C ILE A 79 -5.90 -11.10 -5.41
N LEU A 80 -5.94 -12.14 -6.24
CA LEU A 80 -6.97 -12.33 -7.26
C LEU A 80 -8.07 -13.22 -6.70
N ASP A 81 -9.26 -12.65 -6.57
CA ASP A 81 -10.48 -13.37 -6.25
C ASP A 81 -11.35 -13.59 -7.50
N ASP A 82 -12.38 -14.44 -7.37
CA ASP A 82 -13.32 -14.78 -8.44
C ASP A 82 -14.68 -14.09 -8.32
N PHE A 83 -14.83 -13.15 -7.38
CA PHE A 83 -16.09 -12.45 -7.17
C PHE A 83 -16.41 -11.49 -8.32
N GLU A 84 -17.61 -11.62 -8.87
CA GLU A 84 -18.12 -10.79 -9.96
C GLU A 84 -18.53 -9.38 -9.49
N ASP A 85 -18.96 -9.24 -8.22
CA ASP A 85 -19.36 -7.98 -7.61
C ASP A 85 -19.05 -7.94 -6.10
N ASP A 86 -19.31 -6.80 -5.45
CA ASP A 86 -18.98 -6.55 -4.04
C ASP A 86 -19.86 -7.33 -3.05
N GLY A 87 -21.07 -7.74 -3.42
CA GLY A 87 -22.01 -8.44 -2.53
C GLY A 87 -21.51 -9.82 -2.07
N PRO A 88 -21.14 -10.75 -2.99
CA PRO A 88 -20.47 -12.00 -2.66
C PRO A 88 -19.14 -11.80 -1.94
N ARG A 89 -18.37 -10.78 -2.36
CA ARG A 89 -17.09 -10.43 -1.71
C ARG A 89 -17.29 -10.05 -0.25
N ASP A 90 -18.28 -9.22 0.06
CA ASP A 90 -18.61 -8.80 1.43
C ASP A 90 -19.07 -9.98 2.29
N LYS A 91 -19.84 -10.92 1.72
CA LYS A 91 -20.23 -12.15 2.42
C LYS A 91 -19.01 -13.01 2.74
N PHE A 92 -18.10 -13.18 1.79
CA PHE A 92 -16.83 -13.88 2.01
C PHE A 92 -15.98 -13.19 3.08
N GLU A 93 -15.84 -11.86 3.03
CA GLU A 93 -15.13 -11.08 4.05
C GLU A 93 -15.66 -11.34 5.46
N LYS A 94 -16.98 -11.40 5.63
CA LYS A 94 -17.60 -11.73 6.92
C LYS A 94 -17.22 -13.12 7.44
N THR A 95 -16.97 -14.09 6.55
CA THR A 95 -16.49 -15.41 6.98
C THR A 95 -15.05 -15.37 7.52
N LEU A 96 -14.28 -14.34 7.16
CA LEU A 96 -12.91 -14.14 7.60
C LEU A 96 -12.80 -13.33 8.90
N GLU A 97 -13.85 -12.62 9.33
CA GLU A 97 -13.82 -11.76 10.53
C GLU A 97 -13.43 -12.50 11.81
N GLY A 98 -13.77 -13.80 11.91
CA GLY A 98 -13.34 -14.67 13.01
C GLY A 98 -11.83 -15.01 13.01
N LYS A 99 -11.12 -14.70 11.93
CA LYS A 99 -9.68 -14.91 11.73
C LYS A 99 -9.02 -13.59 11.34
N LYS A 100 -8.83 -12.71 12.33
CA LYS A 100 -8.37 -11.33 12.14
C LYS A 100 -7.15 -11.19 11.21
N GLU A 101 -6.12 -12.03 11.37
CA GLU A 101 -4.92 -11.96 10.53
C GLU A 101 -5.21 -12.24 9.05
N ILE A 102 -6.07 -13.22 8.77
CA ILE A 102 -6.53 -13.56 7.41
C ILE A 102 -7.37 -12.42 6.85
N TYR A 103 -8.30 -11.90 7.63
CA TYR A 103 -9.11 -10.74 7.24
C TYR A 103 -8.24 -9.54 6.89
N ASP A 104 -7.30 -9.17 7.76
CA ASP A 104 -6.40 -8.03 7.58
C ASP A 104 -5.53 -8.22 6.32
N PHE A 105 -5.02 -9.44 6.09
CA PHE A 105 -4.27 -9.79 4.88
C PHE A 105 -5.12 -9.62 3.61
N TYR A 106 -6.37 -10.11 3.60
CA TYR A 106 -7.27 -9.93 2.46
C TYR A 106 -7.65 -8.47 2.20
N LYS A 107 -7.92 -7.70 3.26
CA LYS A 107 -8.26 -6.27 3.14
C LYS A 107 -7.08 -5.43 2.69
N SER A 108 -5.85 -5.88 2.93
CA SER A 108 -4.64 -5.19 2.47
C SER A 108 -4.39 -5.29 0.97
N ASN A 109 -5.09 -6.19 0.25
CA ASN A 109 -4.94 -6.42 -1.19
C ASN A 109 -4.72 -5.13 -2.02
N ARG A 110 -3.59 -5.06 -2.73
CA ARG A 110 -3.21 -3.90 -3.56
C ARG A 110 -4.18 -3.59 -4.70
N LEU A 111 -4.96 -4.57 -5.15
CA LEU A 111 -5.97 -4.42 -6.19
C LEU A 111 -7.23 -3.70 -5.72
N ARG A 112 -7.43 -3.57 -4.40
CA ARG A 112 -8.59 -2.84 -3.88
C ARG A 112 -8.44 -1.36 -4.15
N ARG A 113 -9.48 -0.79 -4.75
CA ARG A 113 -9.59 0.63 -5.04
C ARG A 113 -9.36 1.53 -3.83
N THR A 114 -9.86 1.13 -2.66
CA THR A 114 -9.64 1.87 -1.41
C THR A 114 -8.17 2.03 -1.08
N ASN A 115 -7.37 0.97 -1.26
CA ASN A 115 -5.94 0.98 -0.94
C ASN A 115 -5.15 1.85 -1.92
N ILE A 116 -5.48 1.75 -3.22
CA ILE A 116 -4.95 2.66 -4.25
C ILE A 116 -5.30 4.12 -3.94
N SER A 117 -6.57 4.38 -3.61
CA SER A 117 -7.05 5.75 -3.34
C SER A 117 -6.38 6.35 -2.10
N ASN A 118 -6.09 5.54 -1.08
CA ASN A 118 -5.38 5.99 0.12
C ASN A 118 -3.95 6.48 -0.19
N VAL A 119 -3.20 5.77 -1.06
CA VAL A 119 -1.86 6.21 -1.51
C VAL A 119 -1.95 7.53 -2.28
N ILE A 120 -2.86 7.62 -3.25
CA ILE A 120 -3.05 8.82 -4.08
C ILE A 120 -3.45 10.02 -3.20
N ARG A 121 -4.38 9.80 -2.26
CA ARG A 121 -4.84 10.83 -1.33
C ARG A 121 -3.70 11.32 -0.45
N PHE A 122 -2.90 10.40 0.09
CA PHE A 122 -1.72 10.76 0.87
C PHE A 122 -0.82 11.72 0.10
N PHE A 123 -0.46 11.39 -1.15
CA PHE A 123 0.42 12.24 -1.93
C PHE A 123 -0.18 13.63 -2.21
N LYS A 124 -1.46 13.68 -2.63
CA LYS A 124 -2.13 14.94 -2.98
C LYS A 124 -2.23 15.89 -1.80
N GLU A 125 -2.57 15.34 -0.65
CA GLU A 125 -2.84 16.13 0.54
C GLU A 125 -1.59 16.39 1.38
N LEU A 126 -0.55 15.54 1.31
CA LEU A 126 0.70 15.78 2.05
C LEU A 126 1.29 17.15 1.72
N LYS A 127 1.27 17.54 0.43
CA LYS A 127 1.76 18.85 -0.01
C LYS A 127 0.94 20.02 0.58
N LEU A 128 -0.34 19.80 0.86
CA LEU A 128 -1.23 20.78 1.49
C LEU A 128 -1.04 20.84 3.01
N PHE A 129 -0.80 19.70 3.65
CA PHE A 129 -0.62 19.59 5.10
C PHE A 129 0.79 19.98 5.56
N GLU A 130 1.79 19.73 4.73
CA GLU A 130 3.20 19.92 5.07
C GLU A 130 3.82 20.82 3.99
N GLU A 131 3.52 22.12 3.99
CA GLU A 131 3.98 23.12 2.99
C GLU A 131 5.50 23.09 2.73
N LYS A 132 6.28 22.54 3.68
CA LYS A 132 7.73 22.35 3.63
C LYS A 132 8.17 21.10 2.84
N PHE A 133 7.23 20.29 2.40
CA PHE A 133 7.47 19.06 1.68
C PHE A 133 7.11 19.23 0.20
N LYS A 134 8.15 19.36 -0.64
CA LYS A 134 8.04 19.28 -2.10
C LYS A 134 8.64 17.96 -2.56
N PHE A 135 7.82 17.12 -3.17
CA PHE A 135 8.26 15.94 -3.92
C PHE A 135 9.02 16.36 -5.18
N SER A 136 9.83 15.44 -5.71
CA SER A 136 10.48 15.62 -7.00
C SER A 136 9.46 15.81 -8.15
N PRO A 137 9.80 16.54 -9.23
CA PRO A 137 8.92 16.71 -10.40
C PRO A 137 8.50 15.38 -11.06
N ASP A 138 9.37 14.38 -11.06
CA ASP A 138 9.09 13.06 -11.64
C ASP A 138 7.99 12.30 -10.86
N LEU A 139 7.94 12.48 -9.53
CA LEU A 139 6.88 11.93 -8.70
C LEU A 139 5.54 12.61 -8.97
N ALA A 140 5.54 13.92 -9.16
CA ALA A 140 4.32 14.66 -9.50
C ALA A 140 3.73 14.18 -10.85
N LYS A 141 4.59 13.96 -11.86
CA LYS A 141 4.15 13.41 -13.15
C LYS A 141 3.57 12.00 -13.03
N THR A 142 4.22 11.12 -12.26
CA THR A 142 3.75 9.74 -12.03
C THR A 142 2.37 9.73 -11.34
N LEU A 143 2.13 10.65 -10.40
CA LEU A 143 0.82 10.82 -9.78
C LEU A 143 -0.25 11.21 -10.79
N ASP A 144 0.02 12.18 -11.66
CA ASP A 144 -0.97 12.65 -12.65
C ASP A 144 -1.36 11.52 -13.61
N GLU A 145 -0.41 10.69 -14.04
CA GLU A 145 -0.68 9.49 -14.84
C GLU A 145 -1.60 8.49 -14.09
N ILE A 146 -1.27 8.16 -12.84
CA ILE A 146 -2.07 7.25 -12.01
C ILE A 146 -3.47 7.83 -11.80
N TYR A 147 -3.55 9.12 -11.46
CA TYR A 147 -4.82 9.82 -11.24
C TYR A 147 -5.69 9.80 -12.49
N PHE A 148 -5.12 10.04 -13.66
CA PHE A 148 -5.81 9.92 -14.95
C PHE A 148 -6.39 8.50 -15.13
N MET A 149 -5.59 7.46 -14.88
CA MET A 149 -6.02 6.06 -14.99
C MET A 149 -7.18 5.74 -14.03
N VAL A 150 -7.11 6.18 -12.77
CA VAL A 150 -8.11 5.82 -11.75
C VAL A 150 -9.33 6.75 -11.69
N SER A 151 -9.22 7.99 -12.19
CA SER A 151 -10.22 9.04 -11.96
C SER A 151 -11.04 9.39 -13.19
N ILE A 152 -10.59 9.02 -14.40
CA ILE A 152 -11.35 9.34 -15.61
C ILE A 152 -12.65 8.58 -15.74
N LYS A 153 -12.89 7.50 -14.97
CA LYS A 153 -14.23 7.16 -14.49
C LYS A 153 -14.14 6.47 -13.12
N PHE A 154 -14.88 6.95 -12.12
CA PHE A 154 -15.00 6.27 -10.82
C PHE A 154 -15.56 4.83 -10.96
N GLU A 155 -16.32 4.56 -12.01
CA GLU A 155 -16.76 3.22 -12.41
C GLU A 155 -15.73 2.48 -13.29
N ALA A 156 -14.75 3.17 -13.88
CA ALA A 156 -13.80 2.54 -14.79
C ALA A 156 -12.92 1.56 -14.05
N TYR A 157 -12.38 1.93 -12.88
CA TYR A 157 -11.47 1.02 -12.18
C TYR A 157 -12.13 -0.32 -11.88
N GLU A 158 -13.35 -0.35 -11.37
CA GLU A 158 -14.04 -1.62 -11.11
C GLU A 158 -14.32 -2.42 -12.38
N LYS A 159 -14.64 -1.72 -13.48
CA LYS A 159 -14.89 -2.29 -14.81
C LYS A 159 -13.62 -2.60 -15.63
N MET A 160 -12.43 -2.28 -15.14
CA MET A 160 -11.16 -2.54 -15.84
C MET A 160 -10.88 -4.04 -15.89
N GLU A 161 -10.27 -4.46 -17.00
CA GLU A 161 -9.71 -5.79 -17.10
C GLU A 161 -8.58 -5.97 -16.08
N ILE A 162 -8.34 -7.22 -15.67
CA ILE A 162 -7.35 -7.50 -14.63
C ILE A 162 -5.94 -7.04 -15.03
N LYS A 163 -5.60 -7.10 -16.31
CA LYS A 163 -4.32 -6.64 -16.85
C LYS A 163 -4.09 -5.15 -16.54
N ASP A 164 -5.12 -4.33 -16.74
CA ASP A 164 -5.03 -2.88 -16.50
C ASP A 164 -5.00 -2.58 -15.00
N LYS A 165 -5.79 -3.30 -14.19
CA LYS A 165 -5.72 -3.19 -12.71
C LYS A 165 -4.32 -3.50 -12.19
N LEU A 166 -3.68 -4.54 -12.72
CA LEU A 166 -2.30 -4.89 -12.38
C LEU A 166 -1.30 -3.80 -12.79
N GLU A 167 -1.49 -3.15 -13.94
CA GLU A 167 -0.68 -2.02 -14.35
C GLU A 167 -0.83 -0.82 -13.40
N VAL A 168 -2.07 -0.48 -13.03
CA VAL A 168 -2.36 0.56 -12.03
C VAL A 168 -1.65 0.22 -10.71
N THR A 169 -1.80 -1.01 -10.22
CA THR A 169 -1.14 -1.46 -8.98
C THR A 169 0.38 -1.31 -9.06
N ARG A 170 1.02 -1.68 -10.18
CA ARG A 170 2.47 -1.51 -10.37
C ARG A 170 2.89 -0.05 -10.32
N LYS A 171 2.16 0.83 -11.01
CA LYS A 171 2.43 2.28 -10.98
C LYS A 171 2.25 2.86 -9.58
N VAL A 172 1.19 2.47 -8.86
CA VAL A 172 0.92 2.93 -7.49
C VAL A 172 1.97 2.39 -6.51
N ALA A 173 2.39 1.13 -6.64
CA ALA A 173 3.45 0.56 -5.81
C ALA A 173 4.78 1.29 -6.03
N LYS A 174 5.13 1.59 -7.29
CA LYS A 174 6.29 2.41 -7.63
C LYS A 174 6.19 3.81 -7.00
N LEU A 175 5.06 4.50 -7.16
CA LEU A 175 4.83 5.80 -6.55
C LEU A 175 5.01 5.74 -5.03
N ALA A 176 4.39 4.76 -4.37
CA ALA A 176 4.49 4.57 -2.93
C ALA A 176 5.94 4.34 -2.49
N ARG A 177 6.68 3.49 -3.21
CA ARG A 177 8.11 3.23 -2.98
C ARG A 177 8.93 4.51 -3.06
N GLU A 178 8.76 5.29 -4.12
CA GLU A 178 9.51 6.52 -4.33
C GLU A 178 9.17 7.59 -3.27
N ILE A 179 7.92 7.68 -2.79
CA ILE A 179 7.56 8.53 -1.64
C ILE A 179 8.38 8.15 -0.41
N CYS A 180 8.49 6.85 -0.10
CA CYS A 180 9.28 6.38 1.03
C CYS A 180 10.77 6.71 0.83
N VAL A 181 11.30 6.53 -0.37
CA VAL A 181 12.70 6.86 -0.69
C VAL A 181 12.97 8.36 -0.53
N ASP A 182 12.11 9.24 -1.03
CA ASP A 182 12.24 10.69 -0.86
C ASP A 182 12.29 11.09 0.63
N ILE A 183 11.45 10.47 1.46
CA ILE A 183 11.43 10.71 2.92
C ILE A 183 12.74 10.22 3.56
N ILE A 184 13.21 9.03 3.20
CA ILE A 184 14.48 8.47 3.68
C ILE A 184 15.63 9.41 3.29
N GLN A 185 15.77 9.75 2.02
CA GLN A 185 16.84 10.61 1.54
C GLN A 185 16.85 11.98 2.22
N LYS A 186 15.67 12.57 2.43
CA LYS A 186 15.54 13.91 3.01
C LYS A 186 15.82 13.97 4.52
N PHE A 187 15.50 12.91 5.26
CA PHE A 187 15.53 12.94 6.74
C PHE A 187 16.49 11.94 7.39
N SER A 188 17.03 10.99 6.64
CA SER A 188 18.10 10.10 7.11
C SER A 188 19.49 10.75 7.03
N GLN A 189 19.65 11.89 6.35
CA GLN A 189 20.91 12.65 6.28
C GLN A 189 21.20 13.53 7.49
N VAL A 190 20.34 13.55 8.52
CA VAL A 190 20.60 14.29 9.77
C VAL A 190 21.41 13.41 10.73
N SER A 191 22.67 13.17 10.38
CA SER A 191 23.70 12.70 11.30
C SER A 191 25.05 13.04 10.70
N LEU A 192 25.50 14.29 10.92
CA LEU A 192 26.89 14.72 11.06
C LEU A 192 26.90 16.09 11.72
#